data_AF-A0A5N6Z4L1-F1
#
_entry.id   AF-A0A5N6Z4L1-F1
#
_cell.length_a   1.000
_cell.length_b   1.000
_cell.length_c   1.000
_cell.angle_alpha   90.00
_cell.angle_beta   90.00
_cell.angle_gamma   90.00
#
_symmetry.space_group_name_H-M   'P 1'
#
loop_
_entity.id
_entity.type
_entity.pdbx_description
1 polymer ?
#
loop_
_entity_poly.entity_id
_entity_poly.type
_entity_poly.pdbx_seq_one_letter_code
_entity_poly.pdbx_strand_id
1 'polypeptide(L)'
;MIPPCDPAILENNPHFKRLYQNLTTTLLNPDASTRANDAQPAIRAVLEDLKSCRARHAKKQIKKQTLRQLAFDPDTGLPDDFRDAITIISLYLDSSPNQLDLDNDDHDGADALSLLAPDIDIFYSELPVLVKPLSSALSSSLNDLRTIANASDASKPAPTESSRPRLRARQSVNRAPVSLSSQLEDRLRKLRQKQLSELPAARTRMAATAAEVLATRAAVLERTVMLLERAKHGALARATKAKAEHLAMVAQGVEGKLSVMKLDLAATIYTPETIAALSRYRQHLQDTREQLEERQASALEELKAYEISDTGASRGRSELGSITEITRRYGNLIQEIEEVPSIICGHSLIQPTNEHHPPIKSPDPPTKIFKMADEALSIYDEIEIEDMTFDPVLQIYHYPCPCGDRFEIAIDDLRDGEEIAVCPSCSLMIRVVFDMDDLPKDDSHQGAGAVAVQA
;
A
#
# COMPACT_ATOMS: atom_id res chain seq x y z
N MET A 1 -11.44 -45.74 -2.02
CA MET A 1 -10.42 -46.60 -2.65
C MET A 1 -9.08 -46.28 -2.05
N ILE A 2 -8.34 -47.30 -1.61
CA ILE A 2 -6.95 -47.13 -1.16
C ILE A 2 -6.12 -46.72 -2.38
N PRO A 3 -5.42 -45.57 -2.37
CA PRO A 3 -4.63 -45.14 -3.52
C PRO A 3 -3.54 -46.16 -3.84
N PRO A 4 -3.31 -46.50 -5.12
CA PRO A 4 -2.25 -47.42 -5.50
C PRO A 4 -0.90 -46.82 -5.12
N CYS A 5 -0.06 -47.62 -4.45
CA CYS A 5 1.27 -47.20 -4.03
C CYS A 5 2.29 -47.51 -5.15
N ASP A 6 3.24 -46.60 -5.39
CA ASP A 6 4.29 -46.76 -6.39
C ASP A 6 5.18 -47.98 -6.02
N PRO A 7 5.41 -48.92 -6.96
CA PRO A 7 6.23 -50.11 -6.71
C PRO A 7 7.65 -49.77 -6.21
N ALA A 8 8.23 -48.63 -6.62
CA ALA A 8 9.56 -48.22 -6.18
C ALA A 8 9.62 -47.93 -4.67
N ILE A 9 8.54 -47.41 -4.09
CA ILE A 9 8.44 -47.11 -2.65
C ILE A 9 8.33 -48.42 -1.84
N LEU A 10 7.63 -49.41 -2.39
CA LEU A 10 7.48 -50.74 -1.78
C LEU A 10 8.78 -51.54 -1.84
N GLU A 11 9.59 -51.36 -2.88
CA GLU A 11 10.91 -52.02 -3.01
C GLU A 11 11.95 -51.40 -2.07
N ASN A 12 11.97 -50.07 -1.94
CA ASN A 12 12.93 -49.36 -1.09
C ASN A 12 12.65 -49.53 0.42
N ASN A 13 11.41 -49.85 0.82
CA ASN A 13 11.01 -49.96 2.22
C ASN A 13 10.30 -51.29 2.51
N PRO A 14 11.04 -52.37 2.82
CA PRO A 14 10.46 -53.71 3.00
C PRO A 14 9.51 -53.81 4.20
N HIS A 15 9.74 -53.03 5.26
CA HIS A 15 8.83 -52.95 6.41
C HIS A 15 7.50 -52.30 6.03
N PHE A 16 7.54 -51.22 5.25
CA PHE A 16 6.34 -50.55 4.74
C PHE A 16 5.58 -51.43 3.76
N LYS A 17 6.27 -52.17 2.89
CA LYS A 17 5.66 -53.17 1.99
C LYS A 17 4.88 -54.23 2.76
N ARG A 18 5.46 -54.79 3.83
CA ARG A 18 4.76 -55.76 4.70
C ARG A 18 3.54 -55.15 5.37
N LEU A 19 3.64 -53.92 5.88
CA LEU A 19 2.52 -53.20 6.49
C LEU A 19 1.41 -52.95 5.47
N TYR A 20 1.75 -52.42 4.29
CA TYR A 20 0.80 -52.14 3.21
C TYR A 20 0.10 -53.41 2.72
N GLN A 21 0.85 -54.50 2.55
CA GLN A 21 0.30 -55.82 2.23
C GLN A 21 -0.65 -56.30 3.33
N ASN A 22 -0.25 -56.20 4.60
CA ASN A 22 -1.11 -56.61 5.71
C ASN A 22 -2.40 -55.78 5.74
N LEU A 23 -2.30 -54.45 5.65
CA LEU A 23 -3.46 -53.56 5.64
C LEU A 23 -4.41 -53.84 4.47
N THR A 24 -3.91 -54.05 3.26
CA THR A 24 -4.73 -54.26 2.06
C THR A 24 -5.30 -55.67 1.93
N THR A 25 -4.64 -56.69 2.48
CA THR A 25 -5.06 -58.09 2.36
C THR A 25 -5.86 -58.60 3.55
N THR A 26 -5.51 -58.21 4.78
CA THR A 26 -6.10 -58.79 5.99
C THR A 26 -7.07 -57.84 6.71
N LEU A 27 -6.78 -56.54 6.75
CA LEU A 27 -7.50 -55.60 7.61
C LEU A 27 -8.54 -54.74 6.86
N LEU A 28 -8.25 -54.32 5.62
CA LEU A 28 -9.08 -53.38 4.88
C LEU A 28 -9.61 -53.98 3.57
N ASN A 29 -10.80 -53.55 3.19
CA ASN A 29 -11.43 -53.77 1.90
C ASN A 29 -10.90 -52.75 0.87
N PRO A 30 -11.12 -52.98 -0.44
CA PRO A 30 -10.67 -52.06 -1.51
C PRO A 30 -11.26 -50.64 -1.40
N ASP A 31 -12.38 -50.48 -0.71
CA ASP A 31 -13.01 -49.19 -0.38
C ASP A 31 -12.42 -48.49 0.86
N ALA A 32 -11.45 -49.14 1.53
CA ALA A 32 -10.84 -48.76 2.81
C ALA A 32 -11.73 -49.00 4.06
N SER A 33 -12.82 -49.75 3.93
CA SER A 33 -13.59 -50.22 5.10
C SER A 33 -12.90 -51.38 5.81
N THR A 34 -13.14 -51.55 7.11
CA THR A 34 -12.49 -52.57 7.94
C THR A 34 -13.15 -53.94 7.79
N ARG A 35 -12.39 -54.97 7.41
CA ARG A 35 -12.86 -56.37 7.31
C ARG A 35 -13.32 -56.96 8.66
N ALA A 36 -12.85 -56.40 9.77
CA ALA A 36 -13.28 -56.80 11.11
C ALA A 36 -14.77 -56.50 11.36
N ASN A 37 -15.29 -55.41 10.78
CA ASN A 37 -16.71 -55.07 10.87
C ASN A 37 -17.56 -56.06 10.06
N ASP A 38 -17.04 -56.50 8.93
CA ASP A 38 -17.65 -57.57 8.16
C ASP A 38 -17.60 -58.89 8.93
N ALA A 39 -16.67 -59.17 9.84
CA ALA A 39 -16.67 -60.45 10.57
C ALA A 39 -17.77 -60.55 11.64
N GLN A 40 -18.33 -59.42 12.09
CA GLN A 40 -19.32 -59.38 13.16
C GLN A 40 -20.75 -59.58 12.61
N PRO A 41 -21.48 -60.63 13.03
CA PRO A 41 -22.81 -60.93 12.50
C PRO A 41 -23.84 -59.83 12.84
N ALA A 42 -23.69 -59.16 13.99
CA ALA A 42 -24.56 -58.05 14.39
C ALA A 42 -24.42 -56.84 13.45
N ILE A 43 -23.19 -56.45 13.07
CA ILE A 43 -22.97 -55.34 12.14
C ILE A 43 -23.46 -55.70 10.74
N ARG A 44 -23.25 -56.94 10.28
CA ARG A 44 -23.81 -57.42 9.00
C ARG A 44 -25.33 -57.30 8.98
N ALA A 45 -26.02 -57.73 10.06
CA ALA A 45 -27.47 -57.62 10.16
C ALA A 45 -27.93 -56.17 10.04
N VAL A 46 -27.31 -55.24 10.77
CA VAL A 46 -27.62 -53.80 10.70
C VAL A 46 -27.34 -53.22 9.30
N LEU A 47 -26.28 -53.67 8.62
CA LEU A 47 -25.98 -53.23 7.26
C LEU A 47 -27.01 -53.73 6.24
N GLU A 48 -27.49 -54.97 6.38
CA GLU A 48 -28.58 -55.49 5.55
C GLU A 48 -29.90 -54.76 5.83
N ASP A 49 -30.21 -54.48 7.10
CA ASP A 49 -31.37 -53.67 7.48
C ASP A 49 -31.28 -52.28 6.88
N LEU A 50 -30.12 -51.63 6.96
CA LEU A 50 -29.86 -50.34 6.36
C LEU A 50 -29.99 -50.39 4.83
N LYS A 51 -29.46 -51.42 4.16
CA LYS A 51 -29.64 -51.61 2.71
C LYS A 51 -31.12 -51.76 2.36
N SER A 52 -31.87 -52.53 3.15
CA SER A 52 -33.31 -52.70 2.96
C SER A 52 -34.06 -51.35 3.10
N CYS A 53 -33.70 -50.56 4.11
CA CYS A 53 -34.25 -49.21 4.33
C CYS A 53 -33.91 -48.26 3.19
N ARG A 54 -32.65 -48.24 2.72
CA ARG A 54 -32.21 -47.45 1.57
C ARG A 54 -32.93 -47.87 0.29
N ALA A 55 -33.07 -49.17 0.05
CA ALA A 55 -33.80 -49.68 -1.10
C ALA A 55 -35.29 -49.30 -1.06
N ARG A 56 -35.91 -49.37 0.12
CA ARG A 56 -37.29 -48.92 0.35
C ARG A 56 -37.44 -47.42 0.09
N HIS A 57 -36.52 -46.59 0.61
CA HIS A 57 -36.51 -45.15 0.38
C HIS A 57 -36.31 -44.82 -1.11
N ALA A 58 -35.35 -45.46 -1.78
CA ALA A 58 -35.11 -45.28 -3.20
C ALA A 58 -36.33 -45.67 -4.04
N LYS A 59 -37.01 -46.79 -3.72
CA LYS A 59 -38.26 -47.18 -4.38
C LYS A 59 -39.36 -46.13 -4.19
N LYS A 60 -39.52 -45.58 -2.98
CA LYS A 60 -40.48 -44.50 -2.67
C LYS A 60 -40.18 -43.26 -3.51
N GLN A 61 -38.91 -42.83 -3.58
CA GLN A 61 -38.49 -41.67 -4.37
C GLN A 61 -38.67 -41.87 -5.87
N ILE A 62 -38.29 -43.03 -6.42
CA ILE A 62 -38.48 -43.35 -7.83
C ILE A 62 -39.96 -43.30 -8.20
N LYS A 63 -40.83 -43.91 -7.39
CA LYS A 63 -42.29 -43.89 -7.62
C LYS A 63 -42.82 -42.46 -7.59
N LYS A 64 -42.45 -41.67 -6.58
CA LYS A 64 -42.86 -40.28 -6.42
C LYS A 64 -42.40 -39.39 -7.58
N GLN A 65 -41.15 -39.53 -7.99
CA GLN A 65 -40.59 -38.76 -9.11
C GLN A 65 -41.22 -39.16 -10.46
N THR A 66 -41.49 -40.45 -10.67
CA THR A 66 -42.15 -40.91 -11.89
C THR A 66 -43.61 -40.45 -11.93
N LEU A 67 -44.33 -40.50 -10.80
CA LEU A 67 -45.67 -39.93 -10.66
C LEU A 67 -45.69 -38.45 -11.01
N ARG A 68 -44.73 -37.68 -10.48
CA ARG A 68 -44.56 -36.26 -10.78
C ARG A 68 -44.30 -36.02 -12.27
N GLN A 69 -43.43 -36.80 -12.89
CA GLN A 69 -43.18 -36.70 -14.34
C GLN A 69 -44.45 -36.93 -15.14
N LEU A 70 -45.25 -37.95 -14.81
CA LEU A 70 -46.51 -38.23 -15.49
C LEU A 70 -47.57 -37.14 -15.27
N ALA A 71 -47.59 -36.53 -14.08
CA ALA A 71 -48.51 -35.44 -13.73
C ALA A 71 -48.32 -34.19 -14.62
N PHE A 72 -47.06 -33.88 -14.95
CA PHE A 72 -46.68 -32.66 -15.67
C PHE A 72 -46.31 -32.89 -17.14
N ASP A 73 -46.28 -34.12 -17.61
CA ASP A 73 -45.99 -34.46 -19.02
C ASP A 73 -47.29 -34.61 -19.83
N PRO A 74 -47.59 -33.68 -20.77
CA PRO A 74 -48.83 -33.69 -21.53
C PRO A 74 -48.97 -34.91 -22.45
N ASP A 75 -47.87 -35.57 -22.85
CA ASP A 75 -47.87 -36.59 -23.91
C ASP A 75 -48.16 -38.03 -23.41
N THR A 76 -48.44 -38.19 -22.11
CA THR A 76 -48.60 -39.50 -21.45
C THR A 76 -49.94 -40.22 -21.73
N GLY A 77 -50.87 -39.57 -22.43
CA GLY A 77 -52.16 -40.17 -22.82
C GLY A 77 -53.13 -40.42 -21.66
N LEU A 78 -52.92 -39.77 -20.50
CA LEU A 78 -53.86 -39.80 -19.38
C LEU A 78 -55.06 -38.87 -19.65
N PRO A 79 -56.28 -39.25 -19.24
CA PRO A 79 -57.43 -38.34 -19.19
C PRO A 79 -57.15 -37.12 -18.32
N ASP A 80 -57.62 -35.94 -18.74
CA ASP A 80 -57.33 -34.66 -18.06
C ASP A 80 -57.84 -34.65 -16.61
N ASP A 81 -59.05 -35.18 -16.36
CA ASP A 81 -59.63 -35.28 -15.01
C ASP A 81 -58.78 -36.13 -14.05
N PHE A 82 -58.09 -37.16 -14.57
CA PHE A 82 -57.21 -38.01 -13.78
C PHE A 82 -55.83 -37.38 -13.57
N ARG A 83 -55.38 -36.52 -14.50
CA ARG A 83 -54.12 -35.76 -14.33
C ARG A 83 -54.25 -34.78 -13.17
N ASP A 84 -55.38 -34.11 -13.04
CA ASP A 84 -55.61 -33.17 -11.93
C ASP A 84 -55.52 -33.88 -10.58
N ALA A 85 -56.17 -35.04 -10.42
CA ALA A 85 -56.05 -35.87 -9.22
C ALA A 85 -54.59 -36.31 -8.94
N ILE A 86 -53.83 -36.71 -9.97
CA ILE A 86 -52.42 -37.08 -9.82
C ILE A 86 -51.55 -35.87 -9.46
N THR A 87 -51.81 -34.68 -10.00
CA THR A 87 -51.04 -33.47 -9.68
C THR A 87 -51.25 -33.07 -8.22
N ILE A 88 -52.49 -33.09 -7.73
CA ILE A 88 -52.83 -32.79 -6.34
C ILE A 88 -52.11 -33.79 -5.40
N ILE A 89 -52.18 -35.09 -5.72
CA ILE A 89 -51.52 -36.14 -4.93
C ILE A 89 -49.99 -36.02 -5.00
N SER A 90 -49.41 -35.71 -6.16
CA SER A 90 -47.96 -35.50 -6.29
C SER A 90 -47.50 -34.30 -5.46
N LEU A 91 -48.26 -33.20 -5.46
CA LEU A 91 -47.95 -32.00 -4.67
C LEU A 91 -48.10 -32.25 -3.18
N TYR A 92 -49.10 -33.03 -2.77
CA TYR A 92 -49.26 -33.46 -1.38
C TYR A 92 -48.08 -34.31 -0.92
N LEU A 93 -47.70 -35.34 -1.70
CA LEU A 93 -46.53 -36.18 -1.42
C LEU A 93 -45.20 -35.40 -1.42
N ASP A 94 -45.13 -34.28 -2.16
CA ASP A 94 -44.01 -33.34 -2.14
C ASP A 94 -43.96 -32.48 -0.87
N SER A 95 -45.12 -32.13 -0.33
CA SER A 95 -45.25 -31.27 0.84
C SER A 95 -45.07 -32.03 2.17
N SER A 96 -45.39 -33.33 2.22
CA SER A 96 -45.24 -34.19 3.42
C SER A 96 -44.22 -35.33 3.23
N PRO A 97 -42.90 -35.08 3.41
CA PRO A 97 -41.87 -36.09 3.17
C PRO A 97 -41.93 -37.31 4.13
N ASN A 98 -42.48 -37.13 5.33
CA ASN A 98 -42.43 -38.11 6.44
C ASN A 98 -43.70 -38.98 6.57
N GLN A 99 -44.81 -38.67 5.90
CA GLN A 99 -46.12 -39.33 6.13
C GLN A 99 -46.27 -40.74 5.53
N LEU A 100 -45.27 -41.20 4.80
CA LEU A 100 -45.20 -42.57 4.28
C LEU A 100 -44.36 -43.50 5.19
N ASP A 101 -43.86 -42.97 6.31
CA ASP A 101 -43.19 -43.75 7.33
C ASP A 101 -44.28 -44.19 8.33
N LEU A 102 -44.54 -45.50 8.41
CA LEU A 102 -45.66 -46.12 9.14
C LEU A 102 -45.57 -45.98 10.68
N ASP A 103 -44.69 -45.11 11.19
CA ASP A 103 -44.43 -44.95 12.61
C ASP A 103 -45.22 -43.74 13.12
N ASN A 104 -46.36 -44.08 13.71
CA ASN A 104 -47.36 -43.20 14.33
C ASN A 104 -46.79 -41.95 15.02
N ASP A 105 -47.33 -40.78 14.65
CA ASP A 105 -47.81 -39.73 15.56
C ASP A 105 -48.39 -38.57 14.73
N ASP A 106 -49.59 -38.73 14.16
CA ASP A 106 -50.27 -37.69 13.37
C ASP A 106 -51.45 -37.09 14.15
N HIS A 107 -51.23 -35.95 14.81
CA HIS A 107 -52.33 -35.07 15.26
C HIS A 107 -52.67 -33.94 14.25
N ASP A 108 -51.81 -33.68 13.25
CA ASP A 108 -52.05 -32.64 12.21
C ASP A 108 -52.40 -33.21 10.81
N GLY A 109 -52.24 -34.52 10.57
CA GLY A 109 -52.46 -35.15 9.26
C GLY A 109 -53.92 -35.50 8.93
N ALA A 110 -54.79 -35.60 9.94
CA ALA A 110 -56.16 -36.10 9.78
C ALA A 110 -57.09 -35.15 8.99
N ASP A 111 -56.88 -33.83 9.15
CA ASP A 111 -57.72 -32.81 8.48
C ASP A 111 -57.38 -32.70 6.98
N ALA A 112 -56.08 -32.81 6.62
CA ALA A 112 -55.63 -32.83 5.23
C ALA A 112 -56.04 -34.12 4.48
N LEU A 113 -55.99 -35.28 5.15
CA LEU A 113 -56.47 -36.54 4.58
C LEU A 113 -57.99 -36.56 4.37
N SER A 114 -58.74 -35.87 5.23
CA SER A 114 -60.20 -35.71 5.07
C SER A 114 -60.55 -34.80 3.89
N LEU A 115 -59.76 -33.75 3.65
CA LEU A 115 -59.92 -32.84 2.50
C LEU A 115 -59.54 -33.49 1.17
N LEU A 116 -58.53 -34.36 1.16
CA LEU A 116 -58.03 -35.06 -0.04
C LEU A 116 -58.73 -36.39 -0.31
N ALA A 117 -59.64 -36.84 0.56
CA ALA A 117 -60.33 -38.13 0.42
C ALA A 117 -60.97 -38.34 -0.97
N PRO A 118 -61.64 -37.35 -1.60
CA PRO A 118 -62.20 -37.51 -2.94
C PRO A 118 -61.13 -37.76 -4.01
N ASP A 119 -60.02 -37.02 -3.97
CA ASP A 119 -58.92 -37.16 -4.94
C ASP A 119 -58.19 -38.50 -4.75
N ILE A 120 -58.04 -38.94 -3.50
CA ILE A 120 -57.46 -40.23 -3.14
C ILE A 120 -58.33 -41.38 -3.65
N ASP A 121 -59.65 -41.29 -3.49
CA ASP A 121 -60.59 -42.30 -3.99
C ASP A 121 -60.56 -42.40 -5.52
N ILE A 122 -60.54 -41.25 -6.21
CA ILE A 122 -60.38 -41.17 -7.68
C ILE A 122 -59.04 -41.79 -8.10
N PHE A 123 -57.97 -41.53 -7.35
CA PHE A 123 -56.65 -42.09 -7.64
C PHE A 123 -56.61 -43.60 -7.51
N TYR A 124 -57.27 -44.15 -6.48
CA TYR A 124 -57.36 -45.61 -6.31
C TYR A 124 -58.29 -46.27 -7.33
N SER A 125 -59.38 -45.64 -7.74
CA SER A 125 -60.30 -46.19 -8.74
C SER A 125 -59.68 -46.25 -10.14
N GLU A 126 -58.87 -45.24 -10.50
CA GLU A 126 -58.26 -45.11 -11.83
C GLU A 126 -56.78 -45.57 -11.87
N LEU A 127 -56.29 -46.19 -10.79
CA LEU A 127 -54.94 -46.74 -10.71
C LEU A 127 -54.57 -47.69 -11.87
N PRO A 128 -55.46 -48.55 -12.41
CA PRO A 128 -55.16 -49.39 -13.57
C PRO A 128 -54.74 -48.62 -14.83
N VAL A 129 -55.27 -47.40 -15.03
CA VAL A 129 -54.96 -46.54 -16.19
C VAL A 129 -53.53 -46.00 -16.10
N LEU A 130 -53.05 -45.75 -14.87
CA LEU A 130 -51.70 -45.25 -14.59
C LEU A 130 -50.59 -46.29 -14.83
N VAL A 131 -50.89 -47.59 -14.70
CA VAL A 131 -49.89 -48.67 -14.71
C VAL A 131 -49.06 -48.67 -16.00
N LYS A 132 -49.71 -48.51 -17.16
CA LYS A 132 -49.04 -48.58 -18.46
C LYS A 132 -48.10 -47.39 -18.71
N PRO A 133 -48.54 -46.11 -18.55
CA PRO A 133 -47.66 -44.94 -18.62
C PRO A 133 -46.49 -45.00 -17.62
N LEU A 134 -46.76 -45.39 -16.37
CA LEU A 134 -45.74 -45.53 -15.33
C LEU A 134 -44.68 -46.56 -15.69
N SER A 135 -45.10 -47.73 -16.18
CA SER A 135 -44.17 -48.78 -16.62
C SER A 135 -43.31 -48.34 -17.81
N SER A 136 -43.89 -47.61 -18.78
CA SER A 136 -43.11 -47.08 -19.91
C SER A 136 -42.09 -46.02 -19.49
N ALA A 137 -42.46 -45.11 -18.57
CA ALA A 137 -41.54 -44.09 -18.06
C ALA A 137 -40.37 -44.70 -17.27
N LEU A 138 -40.65 -45.71 -16.44
CA LEU A 138 -39.62 -46.47 -15.73
C LEU A 138 -38.71 -47.25 -16.68
N SER A 139 -39.28 -47.87 -17.72
CA SER A 139 -38.52 -48.61 -18.72
C SER A 139 -37.64 -47.69 -19.56
N SER A 140 -38.12 -46.49 -19.91
CA SER A 140 -37.32 -45.46 -20.58
C SER A 140 -36.16 -45.02 -19.69
N SER A 141 -36.44 -44.68 -18.43
CA SER A 141 -35.41 -44.26 -17.46
C SER A 141 -34.36 -45.36 -17.25
N LEU A 142 -34.77 -46.64 -17.23
CA LEU A 142 -33.84 -47.77 -17.14
C LEU A 142 -32.97 -47.87 -18.39
N ASN A 143 -33.54 -47.72 -19.58
CA ASN A 143 -32.79 -47.73 -20.83
C ASN A 143 -31.78 -46.56 -20.88
N ASP A 144 -32.18 -45.37 -20.46
CA ASP A 144 -31.29 -44.21 -20.37
C ASP A 144 -30.13 -44.47 -19.41
N LEU A 145 -30.40 -44.98 -18.20
CA LEU A 145 -29.35 -45.37 -17.24
C LEU A 145 -28.44 -46.48 -17.79
N ARG A 146 -28.98 -47.44 -18.54
CA ARG A 146 -28.20 -48.48 -19.19
C ARG A 146 -27.30 -47.91 -20.29
N THR A 147 -27.76 -46.94 -21.08
CA THR A 147 -26.90 -46.25 -22.07
C THR A 147 -25.77 -45.48 -21.40
N ILE A 148 -26.05 -44.81 -20.28
CA ILE A 148 -25.05 -44.06 -19.51
C ILE A 148 -24.02 -45.01 -18.89
N ALA A 149 -24.46 -46.14 -18.31
CA ALA A 149 -23.57 -47.13 -17.70
C ALA A 149 -22.70 -47.86 -18.75
N ASN A 150 -23.29 -48.22 -19.90
CA ASN A 150 -22.59 -48.93 -20.97
C ASN A 150 -21.69 -48.03 -21.84
N ALA A 151 -21.81 -46.70 -21.72
CA ALA A 151 -20.93 -45.75 -22.42
C ALA A 151 -19.45 -45.81 -21.96
N SER A 152 -19.17 -46.54 -20.87
CA SER A 152 -17.80 -46.83 -20.42
C SER A 152 -17.16 -48.05 -21.13
N ASP A 153 -17.94 -48.95 -21.73
CA ASP A 153 -17.46 -50.23 -22.27
C ASP A 153 -17.56 -50.36 -23.80
N ALA A 154 -18.17 -49.40 -24.49
CA ALA A 154 -18.41 -49.48 -25.93
C ALA A 154 -17.18 -49.13 -26.78
N SER A 155 -16.26 -50.09 -26.93
CA SER A 155 -15.21 -50.13 -27.95
C SER A 155 -15.58 -50.94 -29.21
N LYS A 156 -16.89 -51.09 -29.52
CA LYS A 156 -17.34 -51.72 -30.78
C LYS A 156 -18.49 -50.96 -31.44
N PRO A 157 -18.40 -50.62 -32.74
CA PRO A 157 -19.52 -50.06 -33.51
C PRO A 157 -20.23 -51.16 -34.31
N ALA A 158 -21.58 -51.16 -34.28
CA ALA A 158 -22.49 -51.54 -35.38
C ALA A 158 -23.94 -51.70 -34.86
N PRO A 159 -24.96 -51.73 -35.75
CA PRO A 159 -25.29 -50.75 -36.78
C PRO A 159 -26.65 -50.10 -36.49
N THR A 160 -26.87 -48.98 -37.17
CA THR A 160 -28.10 -48.20 -37.23
C THR A 160 -29.35 -49.05 -37.51
N GLU A 161 -30.40 -48.88 -36.70
CA GLU A 161 -31.78 -48.89 -37.20
C GLU A 161 -32.70 -48.09 -36.27
N SER A 162 -33.68 -47.45 -36.91
CA SER A 162 -34.39 -46.26 -36.49
C SER A 162 -35.41 -46.43 -35.37
N SER A 163 -35.53 -45.43 -34.49
CA SER A 163 -36.80 -44.76 -34.22
C SER A 163 -36.57 -43.52 -33.34
N ARG A 164 -36.96 -42.35 -33.86
CA ARG A 164 -37.04 -41.08 -33.12
C ARG A 164 -38.32 -41.07 -32.27
N PRO A 165 -38.40 -40.17 -31.27
CA PRO A 165 -39.21 -38.98 -31.48
C PRO A 165 -38.42 -37.67 -31.27
N ARG A 166 -38.87 -36.65 -31.99
CA ARG A 166 -38.29 -35.30 -32.04
C ARG A 166 -38.64 -34.52 -30.78
N LEU A 167 -37.62 -33.86 -30.20
CA LEU A 167 -37.80 -32.59 -29.50
C LEU A 167 -37.10 -31.49 -30.30
N ARG A 168 -37.84 -30.43 -30.62
CA ARG A 168 -37.34 -29.21 -31.25
C ARG A 168 -36.54 -28.41 -30.23
N ALA A 169 -35.22 -28.34 -30.42
CA ALA A 169 -34.42 -27.24 -29.90
C ALA A 169 -34.38 -26.11 -30.95
N ARG A 170 -34.75 -24.90 -30.55
CA ARG A 170 -34.35 -23.69 -31.27
C ARG A 170 -32.85 -23.45 -30.97
N GLN A 171 -32.08 -23.42 -32.06
CA GLN A 171 -30.83 -22.69 -32.24
C GLN A 171 -29.69 -22.97 -31.24
N SER A 172 -28.75 -23.85 -31.62
CA SER A 172 -27.31 -23.62 -31.43
C SER A 172 -26.49 -24.68 -32.16
N VAL A 173 -25.61 -24.20 -33.06
CA VAL A 173 -24.40 -24.80 -33.66
C VAL A 173 -24.24 -26.32 -33.63
N ASN A 174 -24.21 -26.91 -34.83
CA ASN A 174 -23.78 -28.28 -35.11
C ASN A 174 -22.40 -28.59 -34.50
N ARG A 175 -22.39 -29.27 -33.35
CA ARG A 175 -21.25 -30.07 -32.90
C ARG A 175 -21.79 -31.48 -32.66
N ALA A 176 -21.21 -32.47 -33.32
CA ALA A 176 -21.53 -33.87 -33.09
C ALA A 176 -21.45 -34.17 -31.57
N PRO A 177 -22.34 -35.00 -31.01
CA PRO A 177 -22.31 -35.32 -29.59
C PRO A 177 -21.07 -36.18 -29.32
N VAL A 178 -19.98 -35.52 -28.92
CA VAL A 178 -18.82 -36.16 -28.31
C VAL A 178 -19.33 -36.86 -27.05
N SER A 179 -19.13 -38.17 -26.93
CA SER A 179 -19.62 -38.95 -25.79
C SER A 179 -19.10 -38.33 -24.50
N LEU A 180 -19.98 -38.09 -23.52
CA LEU A 180 -19.64 -37.50 -22.22
C LEU A 180 -18.46 -38.20 -21.53
N SER A 181 -18.26 -39.49 -21.81
CA SER A 181 -17.14 -40.30 -21.33
C SER A 181 -15.77 -39.76 -21.76
N SER A 182 -15.60 -39.36 -23.03
CA SER A 182 -14.32 -38.85 -23.55
C SER A 182 -13.95 -37.48 -22.95
N GLN A 183 -14.94 -36.60 -22.74
CA GLN A 183 -14.73 -35.31 -22.09
C GLN A 183 -14.35 -35.46 -20.61
N LEU A 184 -14.94 -36.45 -19.94
CA LEU A 184 -14.63 -36.76 -18.54
C LEU A 184 -13.23 -37.38 -18.41
N GLU A 185 -12.86 -38.26 -19.34
CA GLU A 185 -11.52 -38.86 -19.39
C GLU A 185 -10.43 -37.79 -19.64
N ASP A 186 -10.65 -36.88 -20.58
CA ASP A 186 -9.71 -35.77 -20.84
C ASP A 186 -9.58 -34.83 -19.64
N ARG A 187 -10.68 -34.55 -18.93
CA ARG A 187 -10.65 -33.75 -17.70
C ARG A 187 -9.88 -34.47 -16.60
N LEU A 188 -10.10 -35.78 -16.41
CA LEU A 188 -9.35 -36.57 -15.44
C LEU A 188 -7.85 -36.64 -15.78
N ARG A 189 -7.50 -36.77 -17.07
CA ARG A 189 -6.10 -36.78 -17.53
C ARG A 189 -5.41 -35.45 -17.23
N LYS A 190 -6.07 -34.33 -17.54
CA LYS A 190 -5.58 -32.98 -17.20
C LYS A 190 -5.43 -32.80 -15.68
N LEU A 191 -6.40 -33.26 -14.90
CA LEU A 191 -6.38 -33.12 -13.45
C LEU A 191 -5.25 -33.95 -12.82
N ARG A 192 -4.99 -35.16 -13.33
CA ARG A 192 -3.83 -35.97 -12.95
C ARG A 192 -2.50 -35.33 -13.34
N GLN A 193 -2.41 -34.75 -14.54
CA GLN A 193 -1.20 -34.02 -14.96
C GLN A 193 -0.89 -32.87 -14.00
N LYS A 194 -1.90 -32.07 -13.63
CA LYS A 194 -1.75 -30.99 -12.65
C LYS A 194 -1.29 -31.52 -11.29
N GLN A 195 -1.91 -32.59 -10.79
CA GLN A 195 -1.62 -33.15 -9.48
C GLN A 195 -0.22 -33.80 -9.40
N LEU A 196 0.20 -34.50 -10.46
CA LEU A 196 1.42 -35.31 -10.43
C LEU A 196 2.66 -34.56 -10.91
N SER A 197 2.51 -33.55 -11.78
CA SER A 197 3.66 -32.85 -12.38
C SER A 197 3.73 -31.38 -11.99
N GLU A 198 2.66 -30.61 -12.25
CA GLU A 198 2.70 -29.15 -12.10
C GLU A 198 2.78 -28.72 -10.62
N LEU A 199 1.98 -29.34 -9.75
CA LEU A 199 1.93 -28.98 -8.33
C LEU A 199 3.24 -29.32 -7.59
N PRO A 200 3.84 -30.52 -7.74
CA PRO A 200 5.14 -30.82 -7.16
C PRO A 200 6.27 -29.94 -7.73
N ALA A 201 6.26 -29.65 -9.03
CA ALA A 201 7.24 -28.77 -9.66
C ALA A 201 7.11 -27.30 -9.17
N ALA A 202 5.89 -26.82 -8.94
CA ALA A 202 5.68 -25.50 -8.36
C ALA A 202 6.15 -25.45 -6.89
N ARG A 203 5.87 -26.50 -6.11
CA ARG A 203 6.28 -26.58 -4.70
C ARG A 203 7.80 -26.65 -4.53
N THR A 204 8.49 -27.39 -5.39
CA THR A 204 9.96 -27.45 -5.39
C THR A 204 10.59 -26.12 -5.79
N ARG A 205 10.07 -25.43 -6.81
CA ARG A 205 10.49 -24.07 -7.16
C ARG A 205 10.29 -23.09 -6.01
N MET A 206 9.12 -23.10 -5.38
CA MET A 206 8.84 -22.25 -4.22
C MET A 206 9.79 -22.52 -3.04
N ALA A 207 10.13 -23.79 -2.79
CA ALA A 207 11.10 -24.15 -1.75
C ALA A 207 12.51 -23.65 -2.09
N ALA A 208 12.93 -23.73 -3.36
CA ALA A 208 14.22 -23.20 -3.81
C ALA A 208 14.30 -21.68 -3.66
N THR A 209 13.27 -20.94 -4.11
CA THR A 209 13.23 -19.48 -3.94
C THR A 209 13.22 -19.07 -2.47
N ALA A 210 12.51 -19.82 -1.60
CA ALA A 210 12.52 -19.55 -0.17
C ALA A 210 13.92 -19.78 0.45
N ALA A 211 14.64 -20.81 0.00
CA ALA A 211 16.01 -21.06 0.43
C ALA A 211 16.97 -19.95 -0.02
N GLU A 212 16.82 -19.46 -1.25
CA GLU A 212 17.60 -18.32 -1.77
C GLU A 212 17.34 -17.04 -0.96
N VAL A 213 16.08 -16.73 -0.66
CA VAL A 213 15.72 -15.57 0.18
C VAL A 213 16.30 -15.68 1.58
N LEU A 214 16.32 -16.87 2.18
CA LEU A 214 16.95 -17.06 3.48
C LEU A 214 18.47 -16.91 3.42
N ALA A 215 19.10 -17.38 2.34
CA ALA A 215 20.54 -17.22 2.13
C ALA A 215 20.93 -15.74 1.94
N THR A 216 20.16 -14.98 1.14
CA THR A 216 20.40 -13.53 0.97
C THR A 216 20.18 -12.77 2.27
N ARG A 217 19.13 -13.12 3.04
CA ARG A 217 18.91 -12.55 4.38
C ARG A 217 20.09 -12.80 5.32
N ALA A 218 20.63 -14.02 5.34
CA ALA A 218 21.79 -14.34 6.15
C ALA A 218 23.02 -13.51 5.74
N ALA A 219 23.28 -13.37 4.44
CA ALA A 219 24.39 -12.56 3.93
C ALA A 219 24.23 -11.07 4.28
N VAL A 220 23.01 -10.53 4.23
CA VAL A 220 22.73 -9.14 4.65
C VAL A 220 22.96 -8.98 6.16
N LEU A 221 22.50 -9.92 6.98
CA LEU A 221 22.74 -9.89 8.43
C LEU A 221 24.23 -9.95 8.76
N GLU A 222 25.00 -10.79 8.08
CA GLU A 222 26.46 -10.86 8.26
C GLU A 222 27.13 -9.52 7.92
N ARG A 223 26.78 -8.92 6.77
CA ARG A 223 27.32 -7.61 6.37
C ARG A 223 26.94 -6.50 7.34
N THR A 224 25.71 -6.48 7.84
CA THR A 224 25.28 -5.46 8.82
C THR A 224 26.01 -5.61 10.14
N VAL A 225 26.21 -6.84 10.62
CA VAL A 225 27.04 -7.10 11.81
C VAL A 225 28.48 -6.63 11.58
N MET A 226 29.11 -6.97 10.46
CA MET A 226 30.47 -6.50 10.15
C MET A 226 30.58 -4.97 10.08
N LEU A 227 29.59 -4.27 9.54
CA LEU A 227 29.56 -2.81 9.50
C LEU A 227 29.40 -2.21 10.91
N LEU A 228 28.51 -2.78 11.73
CA LEU A 228 28.32 -2.37 13.11
C LEU A 228 29.58 -2.58 13.95
N GLU A 229 30.28 -3.69 13.75
CA GLU A 229 31.58 -3.96 14.36
C GLU A 229 32.63 -2.97 13.87
N ARG A 230 32.70 -2.61 12.59
CA ARG A 230 33.71 -1.64 12.14
C ARG A 230 33.44 -0.21 12.61
N ALA A 231 32.17 0.23 12.59
CA ALA A 231 31.82 1.63 12.79
C ALA A 231 31.53 2.00 14.25
N LYS A 232 30.81 1.15 15.00
CA LYS A 232 30.28 1.52 16.34
C LYS A 232 30.83 0.68 17.48
N HIS A 233 30.88 -0.64 17.29
CA HIS A 233 31.14 -1.58 18.38
C HIS A 233 32.55 -2.18 18.37
N GLY A 234 33.33 -1.90 17.34
CA GLY A 234 34.70 -2.38 17.18
C GLY A 234 35.64 -1.84 18.23
N ALA A 235 36.71 -2.59 18.49
CA ALA A 235 37.75 -2.16 19.42
C ALA A 235 38.36 -0.81 19.02
N LEU A 236 38.60 -0.60 17.73
CA LEU A 236 39.16 0.65 17.21
C LEU A 236 38.18 1.82 17.35
N ALA A 237 36.91 1.65 16.95
CA ALA A 237 35.87 2.67 17.09
C ALA A 237 35.61 3.04 18.57
N ARG A 238 35.62 2.06 19.48
CA ARG A 238 35.52 2.30 20.92
C ARG A 238 36.76 3.02 21.47
N ALA A 239 37.95 2.65 21.02
CA ALA A 239 39.20 3.31 21.44
C ALA A 239 39.28 4.76 20.95
N THR A 240 38.89 5.04 19.70
CA THR A 240 38.86 6.41 19.17
C THR A 240 37.82 7.26 19.86
N LYS A 241 36.62 6.72 20.12
CA LYS A 241 35.58 7.39 20.91
C LYS A 241 36.05 7.71 22.32
N ALA A 242 36.60 6.74 23.04
CA ALA A 242 37.13 6.97 24.40
C ALA A 242 38.27 8.00 24.41
N LYS A 243 39.14 8.00 23.38
CA LYS A 243 40.19 9.01 23.24
C LYS A 243 39.61 10.40 22.98
N ALA A 244 38.60 10.52 22.14
CA ALA A 244 37.92 11.80 21.88
C ALA A 244 37.23 12.34 23.13
N GLU A 245 36.53 11.48 23.88
CA GLU A 245 35.90 11.84 25.16
C GLU A 245 36.93 12.28 26.20
N HIS A 246 38.04 11.56 26.31
CA HIS A 246 39.14 11.96 27.20
C HIS A 246 39.71 13.33 26.82
N LEU A 247 40.00 13.56 25.53
CA LEU A 247 40.51 14.86 25.07
C LEU A 247 39.50 16.00 25.29
N ALA A 248 38.20 15.72 25.13
CA ALA A 248 37.14 16.69 25.43
C ALA A 248 37.12 17.05 26.92
N MET A 249 37.22 16.07 27.82
CA MET A 249 37.33 16.36 29.26
C MET A 249 38.60 17.14 29.62
N VAL A 250 39.74 16.81 28.99
CA VAL A 250 40.98 17.57 29.18
C VAL A 250 40.80 19.02 28.72
N ALA A 251 40.16 19.25 27.56
CA ALA A 251 39.89 20.60 27.06
C ALA A 251 39.00 21.39 28.02
N GLN A 252 37.92 20.79 28.54
CA GLN A 252 37.07 21.40 29.57
C GLN A 252 37.86 21.72 30.85
N GLY A 253 38.76 20.82 31.27
CA GLY A 253 39.64 21.07 32.41
C GLY A 253 40.61 22.23 32.18
N VAL A 254 41.13 22.39 30.96
CA VAL A 254 41.97 23.53 30.58
C VAL A 254 41.17 24.84 30.56
N GLU A 255 39.95 24.82 30.00
CA GLU A 255 39.04 25.97 30.03
C GLU A 255 38.73 26.41 31.46
N GLY A 256 38.44 25.44 32.35
CA GLY A 256 38.30 25.68 33.78
C GLY A 256 39.52 26.36 34.39
N LYS A 257 40.73 25.85 34.12
CA LYS A 257 41.98 26.49 34.60
C LYS A 257 42.16 27.90 34.05
N LEU A 258 41.89 28.13 32.77
CA LEU A 258 41.98 29.46 32.16
C LEU A 258 41.00 30.44 32.78
N SER A 259 39.78 30.01 33.09
CA SER A 259 38.80 30.86 33.80
C SER A 259 39.24 31.24 35.20
N VAL A 260 39.85 30.31 35.95
CA VAL A 260 40.44 30.61 37.27
C VAL A 260 41.60 31.60 37.11
N MET A 261 42.54 31.33 36.20
CA MET A 261 43.66 32.26 35.94
C MET A 261 43.18 33.65 35.53
N LYS A 262 42.10 33.74 34.75
CA LYS A 262 41.48 35.01 34.38
C LYS A 262 40.97 35.75 35.62
N LEU A 263 40.30 35.05 36.53
CA LEU A 263 39.81 35.64 37.78
C LEU A 263 40.97 36.05 38.70
N ASP A 264 42.03 35.25 38.79
CA ASP A 264 43.24 35.59 39.57
C ASP A 264 43.90 36.85 39.02
N LEU A 265 44.12 36.92 37.70
CA LEU A 265 44.66 38.11 37.05
C LEU A 265 43.74 39.32 37.25
N ALA A 266 42.43 39.15 37.11
CA ALA A 266 41.47 40.21 37.39
C ALA A 266 41.57 40.69 38.86
N ALA A 267 41.72 39.79 39.82
CA ALA A 267 41.93 40.15 41.23
C ALA A 267 43.24 40.92 41.45
N THR A 268 44.32 40.60 40.70
CA THR A 268 45.58 41.36 40.78
C THR A 268 45.50 42.75 40.15
N ILE A 269 44.76 42.91 39.05
CA ILE A 269 44.62 44.19 38.34
C ILE A 269 43.60 45.09 39.06
N TYR A 270 42.45 44.53 39.45
CA TYR A 270 41.36 45.24 40.11
C TYR A 270 41.47 45.13 41.64
N THR A 271 42.48 45.79 42.19
CA THR A 271 42.57 45.99 43.64
C THR A 271 41.44 46.92 44.13
N PRO A 272 41.00 46.83 45.40
CA PRO A 272 39.96 47.71 45.92
C PRO A 272 40.29 49.20 45.77
N GLU A 273 41.58 49.55 45.82
CA GLU A 273 42.07 50.91 45.59
C GLU A 273 41.88 51.37 44.14
N THR A 274 42.18 50.51 43.16
CA THR A 274 41.98 50.82 41.73
C THR A 274 40.50 50.93 41.39
N ILE A 275 39.65 50.06 41.95
CA ILE A 275 38.20 50.14 41.80
C ILE A 275 37.67 51.45 42.40
N ALA A 276 38.15 51.84 43.59
CA ALA A 276 37.79 53.11 44.23
C ALA A 276 38.33 54.33 43.48
N ALA A 277 39.47 54.22 42.79
CA ALA A 277 39.99 55.28 41.92
C ALA A 277 39.13 55.41 40.65
N LEU A 278 38.79 54.30 40.00
CA LEU A 278 37.92 54.27 38.83
C LEU A 278 36.51 54.77 39.14
N SER A 279 35.95 54.42 40.30
CA SER A 279 34.63 54.90 40.71
C SER A 279 34.61 56.41 40.94
N ARG A 280 35.65 56.96 41.59
CA ARG A 280 35.85 58.41 41.74
C ARG A 280 36.03 59.11 40.40
N TYR A 281 36.82 58.53 39.49
CA TYR A 281 36.98 59.09 38.15
C TYR A 281 35.65 59.09 37.37
N ARG A 282 34.86 58.02 37.50
CA ARG A 282 33.51 57.96 36.91
C ARG A 282 32.58 59.04 37.47
N GLN A 283 32.59 59.24 38.79
CA GLN A 283 31.82 60.33 39.43
C GLN A 283 32.27 61.70 38.93
N HIS A 284 33.58 61.95 38.89
CA HIS A 284 34.11 63.18 38.32
C HIS A 284 33.68 63.41 36.85
N LEU A 285 33.68 62.37 36.02
CA LEU A 285 33.17 62.47 34.65
C LEU A 285 31.66 62.78 34.59
N GLN A 286 30.88 62.27 35.54
CA GLN A 286 29.45 62.60 35.63
C GLN A 286 29.25 64.06 36.06
N ASP A 287 29.95 64.49 37.11
CA ASP A 287 29.88 65.87 37.62
C ASP A 287 30.33 66.88 36.55
N THR A 288 31.41 66.57 35.83
CA THR A 288 31.89 67.44 34.74
C THR A 288 30.92 67.50 33.57
N ARG A 289 30.24 66.38 33.24
CA ARG A 289 29.18 66.39 32.24
C ARG A 289 28.00 67.24 32.71
N GLU A 290 27.55 67.07 33.94
CA GLU A 290 26.46 67.87 34.51
C GLU A 290 26.80 69.36 34.50
N GLN A 291 28.03 69.74 34.88
CA GLN A 291 28.48 71.14 34.79
C GLN A 291 28.51 71.68 33.35
N LEU A 292 28.89 70.85 32.38
CA LEU A 292 28.87 71.25 30.97
C LEU A 292 27.44 71.39 30.45
N GLU A 293 26.52 70.52 30.87
CA GLU A 293 25.09 70.61 30.56
C GLU A 293 24.46 71.85 31.20
N GLU A 294 24.80 72.16 32.46
CA GLU A 294 24.38 73.40 33.13
C GLU A 294 24.92 74.64 32.42
N ARG A 295 26.22 74.67 32.08
CA ARG A 295 26.81 75.78 31.31
C ARG A 295 26.15 75.93 29.94
N GLN A 296 25.85 74.82 29.28
CA GLN A 296 25.12 74.83 28.01
C GLN A 296 23.72 75.41 28.21
N ALA A 297 23.00 75.01 29.26
CA ALA A 297 21.68 75.52 29.57
C ALA A 297 21.71 77.03 29.87
N SER A 298 22.66 77.50 30.68
CA SER A 298 22.84 78.94 30.95
C SER A 298 23.20 79.72 29.69
N ALA A 299 24.09 79.22 28.84
CA ALA A 299 24.42 79.87 27.57
C ALA A 299 23.22 79.93 26.62
N LEU A 300 22.38 78.88 26.60
CA LEU A 300 21.13 78.87 25.84
C LEU A 300 20.09 79.84 26.41
N GLU A 301 20.03 80.00 27.73
CA GLU A 301 19.15 80.97 28.39
C GLU A 301 19.61 82.41 28.13
N GLU A 302 20.92 82.68 28.15
CA GLU A 302 21.50 83.95 27.71
C GLU A 302 21.16 84.24 26.25
N LEU A 303 21.33 83.28 25.34
CA LEU A 303 20.93 83.41 23.93
C LEU A 303 19.43 83.72 23.78
N LYS A 304 18.56 83.04 24.55
CA LYS A 304 17.12 83.34 24.59
C LYS A 304 16.84 84.73 25.15
N ALA A 305 17.61 85.22 26.13
CA ALA A 305 17.46 86.57 26.66
C ALA A 305 17.81 87.64 25.62
N TYR A 306 18.79 87.38 24.74
CA TYR A 306 19.05 88.23 23.56
C TYR A 306 17.90 88.18 22.55
N GLU A 307 17.25 87.02 22.35
CA GLU A 307 16.09 86.87 21.47
C GLU A 307 14.82 87.55 22.03
N ILE A 308 14.58 87.49 23.34
CA ILE A 308 13.42 88.10 24.01
C ILE A 308 13.59 89.62 24.14
N SER A 309 14.82 90.12 24.32
CA SER A 309 15.11 91.57 24.30
C SER A 309 14.78 92.23 22.95
N ASP A 310 14.60 91.44 21.89
CA ASP A 310 14.19 91.89 20.55
C ASP A 310 12.65 91.85 20.32
N THR A 311 11.86 91.42 21.31
CA THR A 311 10.37 91.36 21.21
C THR A 311 9.63 92.28 22.18
N GLY A 312 10.34 92.99 23.06
CA GLY A 312 9.80 93.99 23.98
C GLY A 312 9.78 95.41 23.39
N ALA A 313 8.65 95.80 22.78
CA ALA A 313 8.47 97.13 22.22
C ALA A 313 8.42 98.25 23.29
N SER A 314 9.40 99.18 23.28
CA SER A 314 9.13 100.63 23.33
C SER A 314 10.37 101.52 23.08
N ARG A 315 10.33 102.16 21.89
CA ARG A 315 10.74 103.55 21.58
C ARG A 315 12.18 103.98 21.87
N GLY A 316 13.05 103.85 20.86
CA GLY A 316 14.25 104.70 20.77
C GLY A 316 15.23 104.34 19.65
N ARG A 317 15.00 104.89 18.45
CA ARG A 317 16.04 105.37 17.51
C ARG A 317 17.02 104.34 16.90
N SER A 318 16.64 103.86 15.71
CA SER A 318 17.48 103.70 14.51
C SER A 318 18.96 103.29 14.66
N GLU A 319 19.28 102.00 14.69
CA GLU A 319 20.47 101.41 14.01
C GLU A 319 20.59 99.86 14.08
N LEU A 320 19.51 99.09 14.26
CA LEU A 320 19.60 97.63 14.41
C LEU A 320 18.74 96.79 13.45
N GLY A 321 18.34 97.36 12.30
CA GLY A 321 17.94 96.55 11.13
C GLY A 321 19.15 95.98 10.37
N SER A 322 20.35 96.46 10.69
CA SER A 322 21.58 96.13 9.97
C SER A 322 22.00 94.67 10.16
N ILE A 323 21.95 94.12 11.39
CA ILE A 323 22.47 92.76 11.65
C ILE A 323 21.59 91.63 11.09
N THR A 324 20.27 91.75 11.16
CA THR A 324 19.35 90.77 10.56
C THR A 324 19.33 90.85 9.04
N GLU A 325 19.49 92.05 8.48
CA GLU A 325 19.65 92.23 7.04
C GLU A 325 21.03 91.78 6.53
N ILE A 326 22.09 91.91 7.33
CA ILE A 326 23.42 91.33 7.06
C ILE A 326 23.36 89.80 7.08
N THR A 327 22.72 89.16 8.08
CA THR A 327 22.61 87.69 8.13
C THR A 327 21.77 87.15 6.97
N ARG A 328 20.70 87.85 6.57
CA ARG A 328 19.90 87.49 5.39
C ARG A 328 20.67 87.67 4.09
N ARG A 329 21.43 88.77 3.96
CA ARG A 329 22.28 89.02 2.78
C ARG A 329 23.43 88.04 2.69
N TYR A 330 24.06 87.64 3.79
CA TYR A 330 25.09 86.60 3.81
C TYR A 330 24.51 85.22 3.47
N GLY A 331 23.31 84.87 3.96
CA GLY A 331 22.64 83.63 3.57
C GLY A 331 22.34 83.57 2.07
N ASN A 332 21.83 84.66 1.50
CA ASN A 332 21.58 84.76 0.06
C ASN A 332 22.89 84.77 -0.74
N LEU A 333 23.94 85.44 -0.26
CA LEU A 333 25.25 85.50 -0.91
C LEU A 333 25.94 84.11 -0.92
N ILE A 334 25.75 83.29 0.12
CA ILE A 334 26.26 81.90 0.17
C ILE A 334 25.53 81.03 -0.88
N GLN A 335 24.22 81.20 -1.03
CA GLN A 335 23.44 80.53 -2.08
C GLN A 335 23.89 80.97 -3.49
N GLU A 336 24.13 82.26 -3.71
CA GLU A 336 24.65 82.78 -4.99
C GLU A 336 26.11 82.34 -5.25
N ILE A 337 26.96 82.17 -4.23
CA ILE A 337 28.33 81.67 -4.36
C ILE A 337 28.37 80.16 -4.66
N GLU A 338 27.39 79.38 -4.19
CA GLU A 338 27.26 77.94 -4.54
C GLU A 338 26.75 77.71 -5.98
N GLU A 339 26.05 78.67 -6.60
CA GLU A 339 25.53 78.56 -7.97
C GLU A 339 26.55 78.94 -9.07
N VAL A 340 27.63 79.65 -8.73
CA VAL A 340 28.61 80.20 -9.70
C VAL A 340 29.74 79.24 -10.18
N PRO A 341 30.09 78.10 -9.55
CA PRO A 341 31.20 77.25 -10.04
C PRO A 341 30.76 76.07 -10.95
N SER A 342 29.68 76.21 -11.74
CA SER A 342 29.28 75.18 -12.74
C SER A 342 29.77 75.45 -14.17
N ILE A 343 30.53 76.52 -14.41
CA ILE A 343 31.11 76.84 -15.73
C ILE A 343 32.56 77.31 -15.55
N ILE A 344 33.50 76.40 -15.29
CA ILE A 344 34.95 76.49 -15.63
C ILE A 344 35.60 75.13 -15.29
N CYS A 345 36.16 74.46 -16.30
CA CYS A 345 37.09 73.31 -16.28
C CYS A 345 36.68 72.06 -15.48
N GLY A 346 36.67 70.85 -16.04
CA GLY A 346 37.66 70.30 -16.96
C GLY A 346 38.62 69.39 -16.19
N HIS A 347 38.29 68.09 -16.20
CA HIS A 347 39.15 66.94 -15.94
C HIS A 347 39.99 66.87 -14.62
N SER A 348 39.66 65.79 -13.90
CA SER A 348 40.57 64.72 -13.49
C SER A 348 41.22 64.75 -12.10
N LEU A 349 40.98 63.63 -11.40
CA LEU A 349 41.88 62.82 -10.58
C LEU A 349 41.59 62.72 -9.06
N ILE A 350 41.22 61.48 -8.71
CA ILE A 350 41.65 60.68 -7.55
C ILE A 350 41.15 61.14 -6.17
N GLN A 351 40.19 60.37 -5.64
CA GLN A 351 39.93 60.27 -4.21
C GLN A 351 40.77 59.14 -3.59
N PRO A 352 41.52 59.40 -2.50
CA PRO A 352 41.99 58.37 -1.60
C PRO A 352 41.13 58.30 -0.32
N THR A 353 40.72 57.07 -0.02
CA THR A 353 40.65 56.42 1.30
C THR A 353 40.17 57.18 2.56
N ASN A 354 39.00 56.74 3.01
CA ASN A 354 38.73 56.04 4.28
C ASN A 354 38.52 56.83 5.59
N GLU A 355 37.48 56.35 6.29
CA GLU A 355 37.15 56.46 7.72
C GLU A 355 36.47 57.75 8.24
N HIS A 356 35.15 57.68 8.42
CA HIS A 356 34.56 57.73 9.77
C HIS A 356 33.15 57.14 9.84
N HIS A 357 32.95 56.40 10.92
CA HIS A 357 31.77 55.65 11.36
C HIS A 357 30.55 56.57 11.63
N PRO A 358 29.31 56.20 11.23
CA PRO A 358 28.10 56.87 11.67
C PRO A 358 27.59 56.32 13.02
N PRO A 359 26.81 57.11 13.79
CA PRO A 359 26.34 56.72 15.12
C PRO A 359 25.10 55.83 15.08
N ILE A 360 25.01 55.03 16.13
CA ILE A 360 23.97 54.06 16.49
C ILE A 360 22.57 54.69 16.43
N LYS A 361 21.66 54.11 15.64
CA LYS A 361 20.21 54.20 15.82
C LYS A 361 19.66 52.82 16.17
N SER A 362 18.83 52.81 17.22
CA SER A 362 18.07 51.69 17.77
C SER A 362 17.24 50.93 16.72
N PRO A 363 17.09 49.59 16.83
CA PRO A 363 16.19 48.85 15.97
C PRO A 363 14.81 48.74 16.61
N ASP A 364 13.78 49.15 15.87
CA ASP A 364 12.42 48.65 15.99
C ASP A 364 11.90 48.32 14.57
N PRO A 365 10.91 47.43 14.45
CA PRO A 365 10.95 46.31 13.52
C PRO A 365 10.27 46.60 12.17
N PRO A 366 10.58 45.80 11.13
CA PRO A 366 9.53 45.44 10.19
C PRO A 366 9.51 43.93 9.91
N THR A 367 8.38 43.33 10.31
CA THR A 367 7.51 42.54 9.43
C THR A 367 8.21 41.78 8.29
N LYS A 368 8.80 40.62 8.62
CA LYS A 368 9.05 39.58 7.62
C LYS A 368 7.78 38.78 7.41
N ILE A 369 7.27 38.87 6.18
CA ILE A 369 6.36 37.89 5.58
C ILE A 369 7.00 36.51 5.80
N PHE A 370 6.27 35.65 6.53
CA PHE A 370 6.59 34.23 6.64
C PHE A 370 6.53 33.61 5.24
N LYS A 371 7.69 33.34 4.65
CA LYS A 371 7.88 32.12 3.85
C LYS A 371 8.79 31.22 4.66
N MET A 372 8.31 30.00 4.79
CA MET A 372 8.69 29.02 5.77
C MET A 372 10.13 28.55 5.58
N ALA A 373 10.69 28.04 6.67
CA ALA A 373 12.00 27.41 6.74
C ALA A 373 12.20 26.42 5.58
N ASP A 374 13.18 26.70 4.73
CA ASP A 374 13.84 25.65 3.96
C ASP A 374 14.76 24.93 4.95
N GLU A 375 14.24 23.83 5.49
CA GLU A 375 15.06 22.83 6.17
C GLU A 375 16.22 22.46 5.25
N ALA A 376 17.43 22.44 5.81
CA ALA A 376 18.62 21.99 5.12
C ALA A 376 18.45 20.53 4.65
N LEU A 377 17.86 20.34 3.46
CA LEU A 377 17.95 19.11 2.70
C LEU A 377 19.43 18.91 2.39
N SER A 378 20.01 17.81 2.90
CA SER A 378 21.42 17.49 2.70
C SER A 378 21.65 17.02 1.26
N ILE A 379 21.73 17.98 0.35
CA ILE A 379 22.01 17.76 -1.07
C ILE A 379 23.48 17.39 -1.22
N TYR A 380 23.75 16.30 -1.94
CA TYR A 380 25.08 15.75 -2.13
C TYR A 380 25.86 16.50 -3.21
N ASP A 381 25.19 16.84 -4.32
CA ASP A 381 25.78 17.54 -5.46
C ASP A 381 24.70 18.27 -6.28
N GLU A 382 25.13 19.20 -7.13
CA GLU A 382 24.29 19.91 -8.10
C GLU A 382 24.77 19.53 -9.52
N ILE A 383 23.88 18.94 -10.32
CA ILE A 383 24.21 18.36 -11.63
C ILE A 383 23.34 19.00 -12.70
N GLU A 384 23.95 19.42 -13.80
CA GLU A 384 23.25 19.96 -14.96
C GLU A 384 22.54 18.85 -15.72
N ILE A 385 21.34 19.11 -16.25
CA ILE A 385 20.54 18.10 -16.96
C ILE A 385 21.24 17.54 -18.20
N GLU A 386 22.17 18.30 -18.80
CA GLU A 386 23.02 17.88 -19.91
C GLU A 386 23.93 16.69 -19.57
N ASP A 387 24.31 16.56 -18.30
CA ASP A 387 25.15 15.47 -17.78
C ASP A 387 24.33 14.23 -17.37
N MET A 388 23.00 14.32 -17.40
CA MET A 388 22.10 13.20 -17.11
C MET A 388 21.77 12.41 -18.38
N THR A 389 21.56 11.10 -18.22
CA THR A 389 21.13 10.23 -19.32
C THR A 389 19.61 10.07 -19.28
N PHE A 390 18.92 10.43 -20.37
CA PHE A 390 17.47 10.26 -20.50
C PHE A 390 17.09 8.87 -21.04
N ASP A 391 16.16 8.19 -20.37
CA ASP A 391 15.52 6.96 -20.87
C ASP A 391 14.13 7.28 -21.46
N PRO A 392 13.94 7.18 -22.79
CA PRO A 392 12.68 7.52 -23.44
C PRO A 392 11.55 6.53 -23.17
N VAL A 393 11.84 5.29 -22.73
CA VAL A 393 10.81 4.27 -22.45
C VAL A 393 10.17 4.49 -21.09
N LEU A 394 11.00 4.82 -20.11
CA LEU A 394 10.58 5.05 -18.73
C LEU A 394 10.30 6.54 -18.44
N GLN A 395 10.68 7.43 -19.34
CA GLN A 395 10.57 8.89 -19.19
C GLN A 395 11.26 9.43 -17.93
N ILE A 396 12.45 8.88 -17.63
CA ILE A 396 13.27 9.26 -16.47
C ILE A 396 14.66 9.74 -16.89
N TYR A 397 15.20 10.70 -16.14
CA TYR A 397 16.60 11.08 -16.18
C TYR A 397 17.37 10.31 -15.11
N HIS A 398 18.55 9.79 -15.47
CA HIS A 398 19.39 9.08 -14.52
C HIS A 398 20.86 9.52 -14.54
N TYR A 399 21.50 9.48 -13.37
CA TYR A 399 22.91 9.84 -13.17
C TYR A 399 23.63 8.83 -12.26
N PRO A 400 24.89 8.43 -12.53
CA PRO A 400 25.61 7.44 -11.72
C PRO A 400 25.83 7.90 -10.27
N CYS A 401 25.41 7.09 -9.31
CA CYS A 401 25.59 7.36 -7.88
C CYS A 401 26.87 6.67 -7.34
N PRO A 402 27.62 7.30 -6.41
CA PRO A 402 28.84 6.71 -5.83
C PRO A 402 28.60 5.40 -5.06
N CYS A 403 27.35 5.04 -4.75
CA CYS A 403 27.00 3.76 -4.14
C CYS A 403 26.97 2.58 -5.14
N GLY A 404 27.07 2.87 -6.45
CA GLY A 404 27.00 1.87 -7.54
C GLY A 404 25.62 1.72 -8.17
N ASP A 405 24.62 2.46 -7.68
CA ASP A 405 23.29 2.57 -8.28
C ASP A 405 23.15 3.90 -9.07
N ARG A 406 21.93 4.34 -9.39
CA ARG A 406 21.68 5.59 -10.12
C ARG A 406 20.77 6.52 -9.32
N PHE A 407 20.92 7.82 -9.51
CA PHE A 407 19.90 8.80 -9.17
C PHE A 407 18.86 8.80 -10.27
N GLU A 408 17.59 8.90 -9.93
CA GLU A 408 16.47 8.89 -10.89
C GLU A 408 15.49 10.02 -10.57
N ILE A 409 14.97 10.68 -11.61
CA ILE A 409 13.88 11.66 -11.54
C ILE A 409 13.03 11.58 -12.81
N ALA A 410 11.71 11.68 -12.69
CA ALA A 410 10.83 11.64 -13.85
C ALA A 410 10.82 12.99 -14.59
N ILE A 411 10.59 12.94 -15.91
CA ILE A 411 10.44 14.16 -16.71
C ILE A 411 9.21 14.98 -16.30
N ASP A 412 8.14 14.32 -15.86
CA ASP A 412 6.91 14.98 -15.42
C ASP A 412 7.16 15.75 -14.12
N ASP A 413 7.92 15.17 -13.18
CA ASP A 413 8.30 15.83 -11.93
C ASP A 413 9.17 17.07 -12.19
N LEU A 414 10.11 16.99 -13.15
CA LEU A 414 10.90 18.14 -13.59
C LEU A 414 10.02 19.24 -14.20
N ARG A 415 8.98 18.90 -14.97
CA ARG A 415 8.04 19.88 -15.54
C ARG A 415 7.15 20.53 -14.48
N ASP A 416 6.86 19.81 -13.40
CA ASP A 416 6.11 20.30 -12.25
C ASP A 416 6.98 21.16 -11.29
N GLY A 417 8.28 21.27 -11.57
CA GLY A 417 9.23 22.12 -10.83
C GLY A 417 9.93 21.40 -9.68
N GLU A 418 9.95 20.07 -9.67
CA GLU A 418 10.73 19.29 -8.72
C GLU A 418 12.17 19.10 -9.22
N GLU A 419 13.14 19.62 -8.46
CA GLU A 419 14.56 19.64 -8.85
C GLU A 419 15.40 18.59 -8.12
N ILE A 420 14.80 17.67 -7.34
CA ILE A 420 15.52 16.75 -6.47
C ILE A 420 15.47 15.31 -6.99
N ALA A 421 16.59 14.80 -7.49
CA ALA A 421 16.71 13.40 -7.88
C ALA A 421 17.21 12.54 -6.71
N VAL A 422 16.59 11.37 -6.53
CA VAL A 422 16.83 10.50 -5.37
C VAL A 422 17.43 9.18 -5.81
N CYS A 423 18.43 8.67 -5.06
CA CYS A 423 18.96 7.33 -5.28
C CYS A 423 18.22 6.30 -4.41
N PRO A 424 17.59 5.26 -4.99
CA PRO A 424 16.81 4.28 -4.24
C PRO A 424 17.68 3.40 -3.32
N SER A 425 18.97 3.24 -3.63
CA SER A 425 19.89 2.39 -2.85
C SER A 425 20.51 3.08 -1.63
N CYS A 426 20.75 4.39 -1.66
CA CYS A 426 21.54 5.06 -0.61
C CYS A 426 20.90 6.31 -0.01
N SER A 427 19.69 6.68 -0.44
CA SER A 427 18.94 7.87 0.03
C SER A 427 19.69 9.21 -0.14
N LEU A 428 20.78 9.23 -0.90
CA LEU A 428 21.40 10.48 -1.32
C LEU A 428 20.45 11.20 -2.27
N MET A 429 20.50 12.53 -2.21
CA MET A 429 19.71 13.44 -3.01
C MET A 429 20.66 14.39 -3.74
N ILE A 430 20.44 14.59 -5.03
CA ILE A 430 21.15 15.58 -5.85
C ILE A 430 20.15 16.61 -6.36
N ARG A 431 20.62 17.83 -6.63
CA ARG A 431 19.82 18.87 -7.27
C ARG A 431 20.10 18.86 -8.77
N VAL A 432 19.05 18.85 -9.58
CA VAL A 432 19.13 18.91 -11.04
C VAL A 432 18.92 20.35 -11.48
N VAL A 433 19.90 20.91 -12.20
CA VAL A 433 19.81 22.25 -12.80
C VAL A 433 19.36 22.10 -14.26
N PHE A 434 18.22 22.69 -14.61
CA PHE A 434 17.64 22.59 -15.96
C PHE A 434 16.88 23.85 -16.34
N ASP A 435 16.79 24.14 -17.65
CA ASP A 435 15.82 25.08 -18.21
C ASP A 435 14.67 24.32 -18.89
N MET A 436 13.47 24.93 -18.93
CA MET A 436 12.27 24.31 -19.52
C MET A 436 12.41 23.99 -21.02
N ASP A 437 13.37 24.62 -21.71
CA ASP A 437 13.66 24.39 -23.12
C ASP A 437 14.54 23.15 -23.37
N ASP A 438 15.22 22.64 -22.34
CA ASP A 438 16.09 21.45 -22.42
C ASP A 438 15.32 20.13 -22.30
N LEU A 439 14.05 20.21 -21.87
CA LEU A 439 13.19 19.04 -21.69
C LEU A 439 12.53 18.64 -23.02
N PRO A 440 12.53 17.33 -23.38
CA PRO A 440 11.76 16.81 -24.50
C PRO A 440 10.28 17.22 -24.39
N LYS A 441 9.70 17.74 -25.47
CA LYS A 441 8.27 18.13 -25.52
C LYS A 441 7.41 16.89 -25.78
N ASP A 442 6.28 16.78 -25.09
CA ASP A 442 5.33 15.68 -25.34
C ASP A 442 4.69 15.82 -26.72
N ASP A 443 5.09 14.94 -27.64
CA ASP A 443 4.32 14.66 -28.83
C ASP A 443 3.06 13.88 -28.44
N SER A 444 2.05 14.61 -27.95
CA SER A 444 0.73 14.09 -27.66
C SER A 444 -0.05 13.78 -28.95
N HIS A 445 0.36 12.75 -29.68
CA HIS A 445 -0.52 11.98 -30.56
C HIS A 445 0.00 10.54 -30.76
N GLN A 446 -0.88 9.58 -30.42
CA GLN A 446 -0.78 8.10 -30.52
C GLN A 446 -0.16 7.47 -29.26
N GLY A 447 -0.82 6.60 -28.51
CA GLY A 447 -2.00 5.78 -28.75
C GLY A 447 -1.84 4.55 -27.85
N ALA A 448 -2.89 4.19 -27.12
CA ALA A 448 -2.91 3.07 -26.17
C ALA A 448 -2.21 1.80 -26.73
N GLY A 449 -1.11 1.39 -26.10
CA GLY A 449 -0.37 0.17 -26.40
C GLY A 449 -0.36 -0.75 -25.18
N ALA A 450 -1.19 -1.78 -25.24
CA ALA A 450 -1.31 -2.83 -24.23
C ALA A 450 0.05 -3.50 -23.92
N VAL A 451 0.41 -3.58 -22.64
CA VAL A 451 1.51 -4.44 -22.18
C VAL A 451 0.97 -5.86 -21.98
N ALA A 452 1.32 -6.74 -22.90
CA ALA A 452 1.12 -8.17 -22.80
C ALA A 452 2.10 -8.77 -21.76
N VAL A 453 1.57 -9.52 -20.82
CA VAL A 453 2.31 -10.39 -19.91
C VAL A 453 2.73 -11.66 -20.64
N GLN A 454 4.04 -11.88 -20.81
CA GLN A 454 4.70 -13.16 -21.11
C GLN A 454 6.16 -13.04 -20.65
N ALA A 455 6.85 -14.03 -20.07
CA ALA A 455 6.54 -15.31 -19.46
C ALA A 455 7.76 -15.70 -18.62
#